data_AF-A0A855WZ24-F1
#
_entry.id   AF-A0A855WZ24-F1
#
_cell.length_a   1.000
_cell.length_b   1.000
_cell.length_c   1.000
_cell.angle_alpha   90.00
_cell.angle_beta   90.00
_cell.angle_gamma   90.00
#
_symmetry.space_group_name_H-M   'P 1'
#
loop_
_entity.id
_entity.type
_entity.pdbx_description
1 polymer ?
#
loop_
_entity_poly.entity_id
_entity_poly.type
_entity_poly.pdbx_seq_one_letter_code
_entity_poly.pdbx_strand_id
1 'polypeptide(L)'
;EPGEIFLRKGETGKVGKYDVTFHRFDVAAHANTSDSVMSAAALVSVAYGDRKEELAPQLRIINRQVSPTVVPFDDGRSSVMIAGLRPEDGGVSLKFIGESIGTAAAQPATMVLELSRKPLITLFWLGAFVVFLGGGLSMYERRRRRIAAAVNPASEQTSLTPVSQDAA
;
A
#
# COMPACT_ATOMS: atom_id res chain seq x y z
N GLU A 1 -9.78 -5.77 4.18
CA GLU A 1 -9.23 -5.96 5.55
C GLU A 1 -8.50 -7.31 5.63
N PRO A 2 -7.67 -7.61 6.65
CA PRO A 2 -7.20 -9.00 6.84
C PRO A 2 -8.40 -9.96 6.88
N GLY A 3 -8.33 -11.03 6.10
CA GLY A 3 -9.41 -12.03 5.98
C GLY A 3 -10.58 -11.64 5.08
N GLU A 4 -10.54 -10.49 4.41
CA GLU A 4 -11.58 -10.10 3.43
C GLU A 4 -11.05 -10.20 2.00
N ILE A 5 -11.85 -10.77 1.10
CA ILE A 5 -11.52 -10.91 -0.32
C ILE A 5 -12.73 -10.58 -1.19
N PHE A 6 -12.49 -9.91 -2.31
CA PHE A 6 -13.47 -9.71 -3.36
C PHE A 6 -13.24 -10.74 -4.48
N LEU A 7 -14.29 -11.43 -4.90
CA LEU A 7 -14.24 -12.43 -5.97
C LEU A 7 -15.36 -12.18 -6.98
N ARG A 8 -15.01 -12.23 -8.27
CA ARG A 8 -15.97 -12.29 -9.37
C ARG A 8 -16.45 -13.72 -9.60
N LYS A 9 -17.56 -13.86 -10.32
CA LYS A 9 -18.11 -15.17 -10.66
C LYS A 9 -17.07 -16.04 -11.38
N GLY A 10 -16.82 -17.23 -10.84
CA GLY A 10 -15.81 -18.19 -11.32
C GLY A 10 -14.38 -17.89 -10.88
N GLU A 11 -14.14 -16.78 -10.18
CA GLU A 11 -12.82 -16.40 -9.70
C GLU A 11 -12.43 -17.21 -8.48
N THR A 12 -11.15 -17.57 -8.42
CA THR A 12 -10.53 -18.21 -7.26
C THR A 12 -9.51 -17.27 -6.65
N GLY A 13 -9.60 -17.03 -5.36
CA GLY A 13 -8.63 -16.25 -4.60
C GLY A 13 -8.22 -16.96 -3.32
N LYS A 14 -7.04 -16.61 -2.81
CA LYS A 14 -6.46 -17.28 -1.64
C LYS A 14 -6.60 -16.42 -0.38
N VAL A 15 -7.10 -17.01 0.70
CA VAL A 15 -7.21 -16.39 2.03
C VAL A 15 -6.54 -17.32 3.04
N GLY A 16 -5.40 -16.89 3.61
CA GLY A 16 -4.58 -17.76 4.47
C GLY A 16 -4.15 -19.02 3.71
N LYS A 17 -4.51 -20.20 4.25
CA LYS A 17 -4.26 -21.52 3.64
C LYS A 17 -5.35 -22.00 2.67
N TYR A 18 -6.40 -21.20 2.48
CA TYR A 18 -7.62 -21.61 1.77
C TYR A 18 -7.68 -21.04 0.36
N ASP A 19 -7.95 -21.90 -0.62
CA ASP A 19 -8.33 -21.50 -1.98
C ASP A 19 -9.85 -21.40 -2.07
N VAL A 20 -10.35 -20.20 -2.33
CA VAL A 20 -11.77 -19.85 -2.29
C VAL A 20 -12.23 -19.54 -3.70
N THR A 21 -13.18 -20.31 -4.21
CA THR A 21 -13.81 -20.07 -5.52
C THR A 21 -15.25 -19.61 -5.35
N PHE A 22 -15.60 -18.47 -5.92
CA PHE A 22 -16.99 -18.01 -5.98
C PHE A 22 -17.68 -18.55 -7.24
N HIS A 23 -18.80 -19.25 -7.10
CA HIS A 23 -19.49 -19.88 -8.23
C HIS A 23 -20.63 -19.04 -8.78
N ARG A 24 -21.57 -18.65 -7.92
CA ARG A 24 -22.77 -17.90 -8.29
C ARG A 24 -23.52 -17.42 -7.06
N PHE A 25 -24.42 -16.46 -7.25
CA PHE A 25 -25.46 -16.17 -6.29
C PHE A 25 -26.65 -17.11 -6.48
N ASP A 26 -27.32 -17.41 -5.38
CA ASP A 26 -28.64 -18.01 -5.33
C ASP A 26 -29.58 -17.02 -4.63
N VAL A 27 -30.42 -16.35 -5.41
CA VAL A 27 -31.30 -15.28 -4.91
C VAL A 27 -32.70 -15.83 -4.79
N ALA A 28 -33.17 -15.97 -3.55
CA ALA A 28 -34.54 -16.33 -3.26
C ALA A 28 -35.29 -15.07 -2.80
N ALA A 29 -36.15 -14.56 -3.69
CA ALA A 29 -37.09 -13.49 -3.38
C ALA A 29 -38.49 -14.11 -3.21
N HIS A 30 -39.02 -14.11 -1.98
CA HIS A 30 -40.42 -14.47 -1.75
C HIS A 30 -41.27 -13.20 -1.87
N ALA A 31 -41.81 -12.96 -3.06
CA ALA A 31 -42.67 -11.83 -3.35
C ALA A 31 -44.13 -12.13 -2.97
N ASN A 32 -44.43 -12.22 -1.67
CA ASN A 32 -45.82 -12.29 -1.20
C ASN A 32 -46.02 -11.33 -0.02
N THR A 33 -46.72 -10.23 -0.31
CA THR A 33 -47.49 -9.36 0.59
C THR A 33 -46.77 -8.77 1.82
N SER A 34 -46.65 -7.43 1.81
CA SER A 34 -46.30 -6.51 2.91
C SER A 34 -44.90 -6.56 3.53
N ASP A 35 -44.27 -7.73 3.70
CA ASP A 35 -42.91 -7.82 4.25
C ASP A 35 -41.94 -8.27 3.16
N SER A 36 -41.22 -7.32 2.57
CA SER A 36 -40.25 -7.58 1.49
C SER A 36 -38.99 -8.25 2.04
N VAL A 37 -39.07 -9.54 2.38
CA VAL A 37 -37.90 -10.34 2.76
C VAL A 37 -37.17 -10.78 1.50
N MET A 38 -35.98 -10.23 1.29
CA MET A 38 -35.07 -10.66 0.23
C MET A 38 -33.92 -11.47 0.84
N SER A 39 -33.52 -12.55 0.19
CA SER A 39 -32.35 -13.33 0.60
C SER A 39 -31.47 -13.65 -0.59
N ALA A 40 -30.16 -13.56 -0.39
CA ALA A 40 -29.15 -13.92 -1.37
C ALA A 40 -28.10 -14.82 -0.71
N ALA A 41 -27.92 -16.03 -1.23
CA ALA A 41 -26.82 -16.91 -0.86
C ALA A 41 -25.69 -16.78 -1.88
N ALA A 42 -24.44 -16.80 -1.44
CA ALA A 42 -23.28 -16.93 -2.32
C ALA A 42 -22.80 -18.38 -2.27
N LEU A 43 -22.84 -19.09 -3.39
CA LEU A 43 -22.29 -20.44 -3.49
C LEU A 43 -20.77 -20.34 -3.67
N VAL A 44 -20.02 -20.83 -2.69
CA VAL A 44 -18.57 -20.71 -2.61
C VAL A 44 -17.98 -22.08 -2.33
N SER A 45 -16.88 -22.46 -2.97
CA SER A 45 -16.10 -23.63 -2.55
C SER A 45 -14.79 -23.22 -1.92
N VAL A 46 -14.45 -23.84 -0.81
CA VAL A 46 -13.20 -23.63 -0.09
C VAL A 46 -12.39 -24.91 -0.14
N ALA A 47 -11.18 -24.84 -0.70
CA ALA A 47 -10.24 -25.95 -0.77
C ALA A 47 -9.03 -25.69 0.14
N TYR A 48 -8.58 -26.72 0.85
CA TYR A 48 -7.39 -26.67 1.70
C TYR A 48 -6.81 -28.07 1.90
N GLY A 49 -5.50 -28.22 1.62
CA GLY A 49 -4.90 -29.55 1.52
C GLY A 49 -5.64 -30.42 0.52
N ASP A 50 -6.08 -31.60 0.94
CA ASP A 50 -6.87 -32.54 0.12
C ASP A 50 -8.39 -32.43 0.34
N ARG A 51 -8.85 -31.45 1.12
CA ARG A 51 -10.26 -31.24 1.44
C ARG A 51 -10.85 -30.13 0.59
N LYS A 52 -12.11 -30.30 0.21
CA LYS A 52 -12.95 -29.29 -0.44
C LYS A 52 -14.31 -29.26 0.23
N GLU A 53 -14.73 -28.08 0.66
CA GLU A 53 -16.03 -27.83 1.28
C GLU A 53 -16.83 -26.83 0.43
N GLU A 54 -18.13 -27.05 0.29
CA GLU A 54 -19.05 -26.10 -0.34
C GLU A 54 -19.81 -25.34 0.74
N LEU A 55 -19.73 -24.01 0.67
CA LEU A 55 -20.31 -23.08 1.63
C LEU A 55 -21.34 -22.21 0.93
N ALA A 56 -22.42 -21.90 1.64
CA ALA A 56 -23.50 -21.05 1.15
C ALA A 56 -23.83 -19.93 2.16
N PRO A 57 -22.91 -18.98 2.44
CA PRO A 57 -23.23 -17.84 3.28
C PRO A 57 -24.37 -17.04 2.69
N GLN A 58 -25.29 -16.60 3.55
CA GLN A 58 -26.52 -15.92 3.17
C GLN A 58 -26.56 -14.49 3.68
N LEU A 59 -27.15 -13.61 2.89
CA LEU A 59 -27.51 -12.26 3.27
C LEU A 59 -29.03 -12.16 3.27
N ARG A 60 -29.62 -11.78 4.41
CA ARG A 60 -31.05 -11.55 4.54
C ARG A 60 -31.33 -10.06 4.72
N ILE A 61 -32.33 -9.57 4.01
CA ILE A 61 -32.79 -8.18 4.07
C ILE A 61 -34.23 -8.21 4.60
N ILE A 62 -34.46 -7.65 5.78
CA ILE A 62 -35.78 -7.50 6.41
C ILE A 62 -35.95 -6.02 6.78
N ASN A 63 -37.01 -5.36 6.33
CA ASN A 63 -37.28 -3.95 6.67
C ASN A 63 -36.09 -3.00 6.42
N ARG A 64 -35.37 -3.21 5.30
CA ARG A 64 -34.12 -2.51 4.92
C ARG A 64 -32.92 -2.79 5.84
N GLN A 65 -33.05 -3.64 6.84
CA GLN A 65 -31.94 -4.11 7.65
C GLN A 65 -31.27 -5.31 6.99
N VAL A 66 -29.96 -5.21 6.83
CA VAL A 66 -29.11 -6.25 6.23
C VAL A 66 -28.51 -7.10 7.34
N SER A 67 -28.75 -8.41 7.31
CA SER A 67 -28.22 -9.36 8.29
C SER A 67 -27.49 -10.50 7.55
N PRO A 68 -26.15 -10.55 7.61
CA PRO A 68 -25.37 -11.65 7.07
C PRO A 68 -25.40 -12.85 8.02
N THR A 69 -25.38 -14.06 7.46
CA THR A 69 -25.23 -15.32 8.19
C THR A 69 -23.78 -15.76 8.17
N VAL A 70 -23.29 -16.18 9.33
CA VAL A 70 -21.94 -16.73 9.49
C VAL A 70 -22.00 -18.23 9.26
N VAL A 71 -21.18 -18.74 8.34
CA VAL A 71 -21.10 -20.17 8.03
C VAL A 71 -19.76 -20.71 8.52
N PRO A 72 -19.74 -21.65 9.47
CA PRO A 72 -18.52 -22.31 9.91
C PRO A 72 -18.01 -23.29 8.85
N PHE A 73 -16.69 -23.46 8.79
CA PHE A 73 -15.99 -24.43 7.94
C PHE A 73 -14.68 -24.86 8.61
N ASP A 74 -13.95 -25.82 8.01
CA ASP A 74 -12.69 -26.35 8.57
C ASP A 74 -12.88 -26.90 10.01
N ASP A 75 -13.89 -27.76 10.15
CA ASP A 75 -14.31 -28.37 11.43
C ASP A 75 -14.68 -27.32 12.51
N GLY A 76 -15.17 -26.15 12.08
CA GLY A 76 -15.60 -25.05 12.96
C GLY A 76 -14.48 -24.12 13.42
N ARG A 77 -13.24 -24.32 12.95
CA ARG A 77 -12.08 -23.48 13.29
C ARG A 77 -12.08 -22.13 12.57
N SER A 78 -12.87 -22.00 11.52
CA SER A 78 -13.00 -20.79 10.73
C SER A 78 -14.45 -20.59 10.29
N SER A 79 -14.77 -19.37 9.88
CA SER A 79 -16.10 -18.97 9.49
C SER A 79 -16.06 -17.95 8.36
N VAL A 80 -17.06 -17.98 7.49
CA VAL A 80 -17.21 -17.05 6.37
C VAL A 80 -18.56 -16.34 6.44
N MET A 81 -18.58 -15.07 6.07
CA MET A 81 -19.81 -14.30 5.88
C MET A 81 -19.68 -13.39 4.66
N ILE A 82 -20.82 -12.96 4.12
CA ILE A 82 -20.85 -11.93 3.07
C ILE A 82 -20.67 -10.57 3.74
N ALA A 83 -19.60 -9.85 3.37
CA ALA A 83 -19.35 -8.48 3.80
C ALA A 83 -19.98 -7.45 2.87
N GLY A 84 -20.12 -7.79 1.58
CA GLY A 84 -20.72 -6.91 0.59
C GLY A 84 -21.03 -7.63 -0.72
N LEU A 85 -21.92 -7.05 -1.51
CA LEU A 85 -22.21 -7.48 -2.88
C LEU A 85 -21.90 -6.31 -3.81
N ARG A 86 -21.37 -6.61 -4.99
CA ARG A 86 -21.16 -5.65 -6.07
C ARG A 86 -21.86 -6.17 -7.32
N PRO A 87 -23.19 -5.98 -7.44
CA PRO A 87 -23.97 -6.49 -8.55
C PRO A 87 -23.48 -5.99 -9.91
N GLU A 88 -22.97 -4.75 -9.97
CA GLU A 88 -22.42 -4.12 -11.17
C GLU A 88 -21.24 -4.89 -11.77
N ASP A 89 -20.41 -5.50 -10.91
CA ASP A 89 -19.24 -6.31 -11.30
C ASP A 89 -19.52 -7.82 -11.23
N GLY A 90 -20.74 -8.22 -10.85
CA GLY A 90 -21.12 -9.62 -10.64
C GLY A 90 -20.31 -10.33 -9.56
N GLY A 91 -19.84 -9.60 -8.54
CA GLY A 91 -18.91 -10.10 -7.54
C GLY A 91 -19.42 -10.01 -6.10
N VAL A 92 -18.75 -10.74 -5.21
CA VAL A 92 -19.04 -10.82 -3.77
C VAL A 92 -17.79 -10.46 -2.97
N SER A 93 -17.97 -9.69 -1.90
CA SER A 93 -16.96 -9.51 -0.85
C SER A 93 -17.26 -10.47 0.28
N LEU A 94 -16.32 -11.39 0.53
CA LEU A 94 -16.40 -12.38 1.60
C LEU A 94 -15.43 -12.00 2.70
N LYS A 95 -15.92 -12.03 3.95
CA LYS A 95 -15.08 -11.86 5.14
C LYS A 95 -14.98 -13.20 5.85
N PHE A 96 -13.75 -13.62 6.03
CA PHE A 96 -13.41 -14.83 6.73
C PHE A 96 -12.82 -14.49 8.11
N ILE A 97 -13.20 -15.27 9.11
CA ILE A 97 -12.78 -15.12 10.51
C ILE A 97 -12.30 -16.48 11.02
N GLY A 98 -11.12 -16.55 11.63
CA GLY A 98 -10.61 -17.78 12.23
C GLY A 98 -9.10 -17.76 12.45
N GLU A 99 -8.60 -18.74 13.19
CA GLU A 99 -7.18 -18.86 13.57
C GLU A 99 -6.26 -19.08 12.35
N SER A 100 -6.73 -19.86 11.38
CA SER A 100 -5.97 -20.21 10.16
C SER A 100 -5.97 -19.12 9.07
N ILE A 101 -6.64 -18.00 9.34
CA ILE A 101 -6.78 -16.90 8.36
C ILE A 101 -5.56 -16.00 8.37
N GLY A 102 -4.77 -16.08 9.44
CA GLY A 102 -3.48 -15.42 9.57
C GLY A 102 -3.61 -13.91 9.55
N THR A 103 -2.90 -13.23 10.45
CA THR A 103 -2.62 -11.81 10.28
C THR A 103 -1.77 -11.64 9.03
N ALA A 104 -2.42 -11.38 7.88
CA ALA A 104 -1.83 -10.96 6.60
C ALA A 104 -0.37 -11.39 6.42
N ALA A 105 -0.11 -12.70 6.37
CA ALA A 105 1.13 -13.19 5.83
C ALA A 105 1.04 -12.92 4.33
N ALA A 106 1.76 -11.88 3.90
CA ALA A 106 1.92 -11.48 2.52
C ALA A 106 2.22 -12.71 1.67
N GLN A 107 1.20 -13.23 0.99
CA GLN A 107 1.44 -14.09 -0.15
C GLN A 107 2.26 -13.27 -1.15
N PRO A 108 3.21 -13.89 -1.87
CA PRO A 108 3.81 -13.26 -3.03
C PRO A 108 2.70 -13.15 -4.08
N ALA A 109 1.86 -12.14 -3.94
CA ALA A 109 1.06 -11.65 -5.02
C ALA A 109 2.07 -11.36 -6.13
N THR A 110 1.97 -12.09 -7.23
CA THR A 110 2.35 -11.58 -8.55
C THR A 110 1.45 -10.39 -8.85
N MET A 111 1.64 -9.35 -8.06
CA MET A 111 1.20 -8.01 -8.33
C MET A 111 2.11 -7.59 -9.47
N VAL A 112 1.58 -7.54 -10.69
CA VAL A 112 2.19 -6.80 -11.78
C VAL A 112 2.12 -5.33 -11.37
N LEU A 113 3.00 -4.96 -10.44
CA LEU A 113 3.29 -3.58 -10.14
C LEU A 113 4.13 -3.15 -11.33
N GLU A 114 3.51 -2.49 -12.30
CA GLU A 114 4.24 -1.61 -13.19
C GLU A 114 4.88 -0.54 -12.31
N LEU A 115 6.05 -0.87 -11.76
CA LEU A 115 6.91 0.04 -11.07
C LEU A 115 7.48 0.93 -12.18
N SER A 116 6.68 1.91 -12.61
CA SER A 116 7.16 3.05 -13.38
C SER A 116 8.07 3.83 -12.46
N ARG A 117 9.28 3.31 -12.26
CA ARG A 117 10.35 3.88 -11.46
C ARG A 117 10.75 5.12 -12.19
N LYS A 118 10.09 6.24 -11.91
CA LYS A 118 10.39 7.57 -12.43
C LYS A 118 11.85 7.88 -12.05
N PRO A 119 12.83 7.61 -12.92
CA PRO A 119 14.24 7.59 -12.54
C PRO A 119 14.78 9.02 -12.38
N LEU A 120 13.95 10.02 -12.68
CA LEU A 120 14.25 11.43 -12.55
C LEU A 120 14.58 11.86 -11.11
N ILE A 121 13.99 11.23 -10.08
CA ILE A 121 14.28 11.64 -8.70
C ILE A 121 15.72 11.33 -8.26
N THR A 122 16.28 10.22 -8.74
CA THR A 122 17.68 9.88 -8.44
C THR A 122 18.64 10.90 -9.03
N LEU A 123 18.33 11.40 -10.24
CA LEU A 123 19.13 12.41 -10.92
C LEU A 123 19.01 13.78 -10.23
N PHE A 124 17.82 14.11 -9.73
CA PHE A 124 17.60 15.31 -8.92
C PHE A 124 18.46 15.30 -7.64
N TRP A 125 18.45 14.19 -6.90
CA TRP A 125 19.25 14.06 -5.67
C TRP A 125 20.76 14.08 -5.95
N LEU A 126 21.22 13.45 -7.03
CA LEU A 126 22.62 13.50 -7.45
C LEU A 126 23.07 14.95 -7.74
N GLY A 127 22.27 15.69 -8.52
CA GLY A 127 22.55 17.10 -8.84
C GLY A 127 22.55 17.97 -7.58
N ALA A 128 21.57 17.79 -6.70
CA ALA A 128 21.51 18.49 -5.42
C ALA A 128 22.75 18.23 -4.56
N PHE A 129 23.25 16.99 -4.53
CA PHE A 129 24.45 16.62 -3.79
C PHE A 129 25.72 17.28 -4.35
N VAL A 130 25.88 17.30 -5.68
CA VAL A 130 27.01 17.96 -6.35
C VAL A 130 27.03 19.47 -6.06
N VAL A 131 25.87 20.13 -6.14
CA VAL A 131 25.75 21.57 -5.84
C VAL A 131 26.06 21.84 -4.37
N PHE A 132 25.55 21.00 -3.46
CA PHE A 132 25.79 21.16 -2.03
C PHE A 132 27.27 20.99 -1.66
N LEU A 133 27.93 19.95 -2.20
CA LEU A 133 29.37 19.77 -1.99
C LEU A 133 30.20 20.89 -2.62
N GLY A 134 29.91 21.28 -3.86
CA GLY A 134 30.62 22.36 -4.53
C GLY A 134 30.48 23.69 -3.79
N GLY A 135 29.26 24.02 -3.35
CA GLY A 135 28.98 25.20 -2.54
C GLY A 135 29.69 25.16 -1.18
N GLY A 136 29.66 24.00 -0.50
CA GLY A 136 30.36 23.79 0.76
C GLY A 136 31.87 23.95 0.65
N LEU A 137 32.49 23.34 -0.36
CA LEU A 137 33.92 23.47 -0.66
C LEU A 137 34.31 24.92 -1.00
N SER A 138 33.50 25.59 -1.82
CA SER A 138 33.72 27.01 -2.18
C SER A 138 33.65 27.92 -0.96
N MET A 139 32.65 27.73 -0.08
CA MET A 139 32.56 28.47 1.17
C MET A 139 33.71 28.15 2.11
N TYR A 140 34.15 26.89 2.19
CA TYR A 140 35.26 26.47 3.03
C TYR A 140 36.58 27.12 2.58
N GLU A 141 36.89 27.10 1.28
CA GLU A 141 38.06 27.78 0.74
C GLU A 141 37.99 29.29 0.94
N ARG A 142 36.83 29.91 0.67
CA ARG A 142 36.66 31.34 0.88
C ARG A 142 36.83 31.73 2.34
N ARG A 143 36.33 30.90 3.27
CA ARG A 143 36.51 31.13 4.70
C ARG A 143 37.98 30.97 5.10
N ARG A 144 38.68 29.97 4.57
CA ARG A 144 40.12 29.77 4.83
C ARG A 144 40.97 30.91 4.28
N ARG A 145 40.67 31.42 3.07
CA ARG A 145 41.33 32.60 2.49
C ARG A 145 41.04 33.88 3.28
N ARG A 146 39.80 34.07 3.76
CA ARG A 146 39.44 35.21 4.64
C ARG A 146 40.14 35.15 6.00
N ILE A 147 40.23 33.96 6.60
CA ILE A 147 40.97 33.76 7.86
C ILE A 147 42.47 34.00 7.64
N ALA A 148 43.05 33.48 6.54
CA ALA A 148 44.45 33.71 6.20
C ALA A 148 44.76 35.19 5.90
N ALA A 149 43.84 35.91 5.23
CA ALA A 149 43.97 37.35 4.97
C ALA A 149 43.79 38.19 6.24
N ALA A 150 42.95 37.75 7.19
CA ALA A 150 42.82 38.40 8.50
C ALA A 150 44.07 38.19 9.39
N VAL A 151 44.84 37.12 9.15
CA VAL A 151 46.07 36.80 9.89
C VAL A 151 47.31 37.54 9.34
N ASN A 152 47.29 38.00 8.07
CA ASN A 152 48.39 38.77 7.47
C ASN A 152 47.92 40.13 6.91
N PRO A 153 47.76 41.16 7.76
CA PRO A 153 47.57 42.54 7.31
C PRO A 153 48.89 43.26 6.92
N ALA A 154 50.04 42.58 6.92
CA ALA A 154 51.36 43.22 6.91
C ALA A 154 52.18 43.03 5.62
N SER A 155 51.65 43.37 4.46
CA SER A 155 52.49 43.55 3.26
C SER A 155 52.11 44.71 2.34
N GLU A 156 51.23 45.62 2.75
CA GLU A 156 50.84 46.78 1.92
C GLU A 156 51.02 48.13 2.62
N GLN A 157 51.85 48.21 3.66
CA GLN A 157 52.25 49.49 4.28
C GLN A 157 53.70 49.42 4.82
N THR A 158 54.67 49.12 3.95
CA THR A 158 56.09 49.41 4.24
C THR A 158 56.80 49.76 2.93
N SER A 159 56.45 50.93 2.36
CA SER A 159 57.38 51.79 1.61
C SER A 159 56.66 53.06 1.11
N LEU A 160 56.08 53.83 2.03
CA LEU A 160 56.12 55.30 1.96
C LEU A 160 57.14 55.63 3.07
N THR A 161 58.25 56.32 2.91
CA THR A 161 58.67 57.55 2.21
C THR A 161 60.17 57.75 2.63
N PRO A 162 60.97 58.80 2.32
CA PRO A 162 60.79 59.98 1.46
C PRO A 162 62.00 60.34 0.53
N VAL A 163 61.71 61.18 -0.46
CA VAL A 163 62.42 62.41 -0.90
C VAL A 163 63.95 62.52 -0.79
N SER A 164 64.56 62.66 -1.99
CA SER A 164 65.72 63.48 -2.41
C SER A 164 67.10 63.33 -1.74
N GLN A 165 68.09 62.96 -2.55
CA GLN A 165 69.33 63.74 -2.64
C GLN A 165 70.01 63.49 -3.99
N ASP A 166 69.80 64.41 -4.93
CA ASP A 166 70.59 64.52 -6.15
C ASP A 166 71.53 65.73 -6.03
N ALA A 167 72.73 65.52 -6.52
CA ALA A 167 73.69 66.47 -7.08
C ALA A 167 74.58 67.35 -6.17
N ALA A 168 75.87 67.03 -6.29
CA ALA A 168 77.05 67.88 -6.47
C ALA A 168 77.73 68.53 -5.24
#